data_AF-A0A7C6ZWE1-F1
#
_entry.id   AF-A0A7C6ZWE1-F1
#
_cell.length_a   1.000
_cell.length_b   1.000
_cell.length_c   1.000
_cell.angle_alpha   90.00
_cell.angle_beta   90.00
_cell.angle_gamma   90.00
#
_symmetry.space_group_name_H-M   'P 1'
#
loop_
_entity.id
_entity.type
_entity.pdbx_description
1 polymer ?
#
loop_
_entity_poly.entity_id
_entity_poly.type
_entity_poly.pdbx_seq_one_letter_code
_entity_poly.pdbx_strand_id
1 'polypeptide(L)'
;MVAALIVSGCVASQPAAPAGDTASAPATGGESAAAPAEGSAAQIPDIVEGKYNVAFVYVGPHDDGGWSQAHDVGRQYVEENLENVHTAYIENVAEGADAEQVIRSLARKGFDVIFTTSFGFMDASEMVAEEFPDVDIIHISGFKSNGANFGNLMGAMEDMKYLAGMLAGSRAKVDGNPRLGYIATFPIPEELRLGNAFALGVQKTCPECTIDVRWIYTWHDPILEKEAAASLFDSGVQVVMTGADTPAPAEAAPEGKWGITYDYKGNCTVDACLTSMYWNWGPVYADIVERSRNGEYVGGSEYFDADSGALGLYGFMEGETPQPGVEGLPEEDLQLIRDTLAKMLAGEFTRFDVFKGPITDNQGNLVLAEGVSLEQADLDGFAQFGSPCKTCMYWWNENITAELPALE
;
A
#
# COMPACT_ATOMS: atom_id res chain seq x y z
N MET A 1 -77.05 -38.41 -64.13
CA MET A 1 -77.86 -37.21 -63.82
C MET A 1 -77.12 -36.47 -62.73
N VAL A 2 -76.47 -35.35 -63.12
CA VAL A 2 -75.79 -34.29 -62.34
C VAL A 2 -74.63 -34.72 -61.40
N ALA A 3 -73.40 -34.21 -61.42
CA ALA A 3 -72.47 -33.61 -62.40
C ALA A 3 -71.11 -33.50 -61.65
N ALA A 4 -70.00 -33.78 -62.33
CA ALA A 4 -68.63 -33.70 -61.79
C ALA A 4 -68.01 -32.29 -61.97
N LEU A 5 -67.04 -31.92 -61.12
CA LEU A 5 -66.02 -30.86 -61.33
C LEU A 5 -64.95 -31.00 -60.22
N ILE A 6 -63.77 -31.57 -60.45
CA ILE A 6 -62.54 -31.06 -61.12
C ILE A 6 -61.83 -29.92 -60.36
N VAL A 7 -60.59 -30.23 -60.00
CA VAL A 7 -59.49 -29.50 -59.34
C VAL A 7 -58.90 -28.41 -60.24
N SER A 8 -58.46 -27.26 -59.69
CA SER A 8 -57.21 -26.57 -60.10
C SER A 8 -56.86 -25.34 -59.23
N GLY A 9 -55.55 -25.06 -59.03
CA GLY A 9 -54.97 -23.73 -58.77
C GLY A 9 -54.12 -23.58 -57.49
N CYS A 10 -52.84 -23.97 -57.52
CA CYS A 10 -51.61 -23.12 -57.57
C CYS A 10 -51.31 -22.33 -56.27
N VAL A 11 -50.36 -22.77 -55.42
CA VAL A 11 -48.88 -22.61 -55.46
C VAL A 11 -48.40 -21.16 -55.43
N ALA A 12 -47.77 -20.78 -54.32
CA ALA A 12 -46.64 -19.85 -54.28
C ALA A 12 -45.63 -20.36 -53.25
N SER A 13 -44.37 -20.40 -53.68
CA SER A 13 -43.21 -21.09 -53.15
C SER A 13 -42.54 -20.40 -51.95
N GLN A 14 -42.16 -21.19 -50.94
CA GLN A 14 -41.09 -20.91 -49.97
C GLN A 14 -39.83 -21.68 -50.37
N PRO A 15 -38.63 -21.17 -50.03
CA PRO A 15 -37.53 -21.98 -49.51
C PRO A 15 -37.27 -21.61 -48.04
N ALA A 16 -37.42 -22.56 -47.11
CA ALA A 16 -36.39 -23.49 -46.60
C ALA A 16 -35.60 -22.84 -45.43
N ALA A 17 -35.91 -23.12 -44.16
CA ALA A 17 -35.69 -24.36 -43.38
C ALA A 17 -34.20 -24.57 -43.00
N PRO A 18 -33.86 -25.32 -41.94
CA PRO A 18 -34.56 -25.50 -40.66
C PRO A 18 -33.62 -25.56 -39.43
N ALA A 19 -34.27 -25.82 -38.30
CA ALA A 19 -33.80 -26.01 -36.93
C ALA A 19 -32.94 -27.27 -36.65
N GLY A 20 -32.38 -27.26 -35.44
CA GLY A 20 -32.24 -28.44 -34.57
C GLY A 20 -30.80 -28.90 -34.35
N ASP A 21 -30.40 -29.44 -33.20
CA ASP A 21 -31.07 -29.66 -31.91
C ASP A 21 -29.97 -30.14 -30.92
N THR A 22 -30.14 -29.83 -29.65
CA THR A 22 -29.62 -30.49 -28.42
C THR A 22 -28.21 -31.12 -28.30
N ALA A 23 -27.55 -30.71 -27.19
CA ALA A 23 -26.86 -31.51 -26.15
C ALA A 23 -25.33 -31.76 -26.19
N SER A 24 -24.77 -31.71 -24.96
CA SER A 24 -23.49 -32.22 -24.46
C SER A 24 -22.30 -31.23 -24.38
N ALA A 25 -21.77 -31.05 -23.17
CA ALA A 25 -20.36 -30.71 -22.94
C ALA A 25 -19.48 -31.87 -23.47
N PRO A 26 -18.23 -31.64 -23.94
CA PRO A 26 -17.10 -31.47 -23.02
C PRO A 26 -15.93 -30.58 -23.50
N ALA A 27 -15.07 -30.26 -22.53
CA ALA A 27 -13.60 -30.17 -22.58
C ALA A 27 -12.89 -29.09 -23.42
N THR A 28 -12.13 -28.28 -22.68
CA THR A 28 -10.74 -27.83 -22.92
C THR A 28 -10.44 -27.11 -24.23
N GLY A 29 -10.14 -25.81 -24.13
CA GLY A 29 -9.54 -25.04 -25.22
C GLY A 29 -9.05 -23.67 -24.78
N GLY A 30 -7.79 -23.60 -24.38
CA GLY A 30 -6.94 -22.41 -24.54
C GLY A 30 -6.87 -21.44 -23.38
N GLU A 31 -6.22 -21.84 -22.29
CA GLU A 31 -5.36 -20.88 -21.56
C GLU A 31 -4.42 -20.25 -22.58
N SER A 32 -4.61 -18.95 -22.85
CA SER A 32 -3.52 -18.13 -23.37
C SER A 32 -2.52 -17.96 -22.23
N ALA A 33 -1.70 -19.00 -22.03
CA ALA A 33 -0.46 -18.87 -21.29
C ALA A 33 0.34 -17.76 -21.97
N ALA A 34 0.37 -16.58 -21.35
CA ALA A 34 1.40 -15.61 -21.63
C ALA A 34 2.74 -16.34 -21.46
N ALA A 35 3.54 -16.37 -22.52
CA ALA A 35 4.87 -16.93 -22.47
C ALA A 35 5.63 -16.25 -21.30
N PRO A 36 6.46 -17.00 -20.54
CA PRO A 36 7.38 -16.35 -19.61
C PRO A 36 8.20 -15.38 -20.43
N ALA A 37 8.20 -14.10 -20.05
CA ALA A 37 9.20 -13.17 -20.54
C ALA A 37 10.55 -13.80 -20.18
N GLU A 38 11.36 -14.12 -21.19
CA GLU A 38 12.75 -14.54 -20.97
C GLU A 38 13.42 -13.42 -20.17
N GLY A 39 13.76 -13.73 -18.91
CA GLY A 39 14.34 -12.78 -17.97
C GLY A 39 15.57 -12.12 -18.59
N SER A 40 15.46 -10.84 -18.91
CA SER A 40 16.64 -10.02 -19.08
C SER A 40 17.27 -9.96 -17.69
N ALA A 41 18.36 -10.70 -17.47
CA ALA A 41 19.07 -10.64 -16.20
C ALA A 41 19.44 -9.16 -15.96
N ALA A 42 18.79 -8.53 -14.98
CA ALA A 42 19.03 -7.14 -14.64
C ALA A 42 20.54 -6.96 -14.41
N GLN A 43 21.12 -5.93 -15.04
CA GLN A 43 22.55 -5.67 -14.91
C GLN A 43 22.84 -5.27 -13.45
N ILE A 44 23.53 -6.13 -12.72
CA ILE A 44 23.93 -5.85 -11.34
C ILE A 44 24.92 -4.67 -11.34
N PRO A 45 24.66 -3.61 -10.55
CA PRO A 45 25.51 -2.43 -10.50
C PRO A 45 26.90 -2.75 -9.94
N ASP A 46 27.87 -1.93 -10.32
CA ASP A 46 29.24 -2.05 -9.84
C ASP A 46 29.43 -1.36 -8.48
N ILE A 47 30.28 -1.95 -7.65
CA ILE A 47 30.82 -1.30 -6.45
C ILE A 47 31.87 -0.25 -6.85
N VAL A 48 32.14 0.69 -5.94
CA VAL A 48 33.26 1.60 -6.05
C VAL A 48 34.30 1.25 -4.98
N GLU A 49 35.49 0.85 -5.43
CA GLU A 49 36.61 0.50 -4.55
C GLU A 49 36.97 1.67 -3.64
N GLY A 50 37.17 1.39 -2.34
CA GLY A 50 37.52 2.39 -1.33
C GLY A 50 36.35 3.22 -0.80
N LYS A 51 35.12 2.97 -1.27
CA LYS A 51 33.88 3.51 -0.69
C LYS A 51 33.13 2.43 0.11
N TYR A 52 32.23 2.89 0.96
CA TYR A 52 31.21 2.05 1.59
C TYR A 52 30.03 1.90 0.63
N ASN A 53 29.74 0.68 0.18
CA ASN A 53 28.83 0.39 -0.92
C ASN A 53 27.47 -0.06 -0.39
N VAL A 54 26.42 0.70 -0.71
CA VAL A 54 25.04 0.46 -0.29
C VAL A 54 24.17 0.17 -1.50
N ALA A 55 23.44 -0.94 -1.50
CA ALA A 55 22.49 -1.29 -2.56
C ALA A 55 21.05 -1.14 -2.09
N PHE A 56 20.17 -0.78 -3.02
CA PHE A 56 18.73 -0.76 -2.83
C PHE A 56 18.05 -1.63 -3.88
N VAL A 57 17.06 -2.41 -3.47
CA VAL A 57 16.29 -3.30 -4.35
C VAL A 57 14.83 -2.87 -4.31
N TYR A 58 14.31 -2.37 -5.43
CA TYR A 58 12.94 -1.86 -5.57
C TYR A 58 12.06 -2.84 -6.34
N VAL A 59 10.80 -2.96 -5.91
CA VAL A 59 9.77 -3.77 -6.60
C VAL A 59 9.23 -3.07 -7.85
N GLY A 60 9.13 -1.73 -7.82
CA GLY A 60 8.70 -0.90 -8.95
C GLY A 60 9.83 -0.04 -9.52
N PRO A 61 9.51 0.85 -10.47
CA PRO A 61 10.45 1.82 -11.02
C PRO A 61 10.74 2.95 -10.03
N HIS A 62 11.97 3.45 -9.98
CA HIS A 62 12.41 4.49 -9.05
C HIS A 62 11.67 5.84 -9.20
N ASP A 63 10.90 6.04 -10.26
CA ASP A 63 10.10 7.24 -10.55
C ASP A 63 8.60 6.96 -10.63
N ASP A 64 8.13 5.93 -9.91
CA ASP A 64 6.72 5.48 -9.85
C ASP A 64 5.71 6.52 -9.33
N GLY A 65 6.17 7.63 -8.74
CA GLY A 65 5.29 8.60 -8.11
C GLY A 65 4.83 8.20 -6.71
N GLY A 66 5.47 7.22 -6.06
CA GLY A 66 5.09 6.76 -4.72
C GLY A 66 6.18 5.96 -4.03
N TRP A 67 5.96 4.67 -3.79
CA TRP A 67 6.76 3.83 -2.90
C TRP A 67 8.24 3.73 -3.31
N SER A 68 8.53 3.27 -4.52
CA SER A 68 9.90 3.09 -4.98
C SER A 68 10.61 4.44 -5.14
N GLN A 69 9.87 5.48 -5.55
CA GLN A 69 10.42 6.83 -5.60
C GLN A 69 10.74 7.40 -4.21
N ALA A 70 9.92 7.16 -3.19
CA ALA A 70 10.21 7.57 -1.83
C ALA A 70 11.49 6.91 -1.31
N HIS A 71 11.69 5.62 -1.61
CA HIS A 71 12.93 4.92 -1.31
C HIS A 71 14.13 5.48 -2.06
N ASP A 72 13.98 5.79 -3.36
CA ASP A 72 15.07 6.36 -4.15
C ASP A 72 15.48 7.75 -3.68
N VAL A 73 14.52 8.59 -3.28
CA VAL A 73 14.81 9.87 -2.62
C VAL A 73 15.55 9.65 -1.30
N GLY A 74 15.21 8.61 -0.54
CA GLY A 74 15.95 8.20 0.65
C GLY A 74 17.39 7.76 0.34
N ARG A 75 17.59 6.97 -0.73
CA ARG A 75 18.92 6.59 -1.21
C ARG A 75 19.75 7.82 -1.63
N GLN A 76 19.16 8.74 -2.40
CA GLN A 76 19.83 9.97 -2.82
C GLN A 76 20.26 10.80 -1.60
N TYR A 77 19.41 10.89 -0.57
CA TYR A 77 19.78 11.55 0.69
C TYR A 77 21.04 10.93 1.32
N VAL A 78 21.13 9.59 1.36
CA VAL A 78 22.33 8.89 1.87
C VAL A 78 23.56 9.27 1.07
N GLU A 79 23.47 9.25 -0.27
CA GLU A 79 24.59 9.59 -1.15
C GLU A 79 25.05 11.06 -1.03
N GLU A 80 24.11 11.97 -0.79
CA GLU A 80 24.37 13.40 -0.65
C GLU A 80 24.92 13.79 0.73
N ASN A 81 24.50 13.09 1.79
CA ASN A 81 24.78 13.48 3.18
C ASN A 81 25.87 12.65 3.86
N LEU A 82 26.21 11.46 3.35
CA LEU A 82 27.26 10.62 3.92
C LEU A 82 28.53 10.62 3.07
N GLU A 83 29.63 11.05 3.66
CA GLU A 83 30.94 11.04 3.00
C GLU A 83 31.44 9.61 2.76
N ASN A 84 32.15 9.40 1.65
CA ASN A 84 32.73 8.10 1.26
C ASN A 84 31.71 6.95 1.11
N VAL A 85 30.44 7.28 0.89
CA VAL A 85 29.41 6.31 0.49
C VAL A 85 29.26 6.27 -1.03
N HIS A 86 28.98 5.09 -1.54
CA HIS A 86 28.47 4.84 -2.87
C HIS A 86 27.11 4.18 -2.73
N THR A 87 26.11 4.67 -3.44
CA THR A 87 24.81 4.00 -3.50
C THR A 87 24.55 3.46 -4.90
N ALA A 88 23.85 2.34 -4.98
CA ALA A 88 23.33 1.81 -6.22
C ALA A 88 21.92 1.25 -6.00
N TYR A 89 21.16 1.10 -7.07
CA TYR A 89 19.85 0.47 -6.99
C TYR A 89 19.62 -0.50 -8.16
N ILE A 90 18.68 -1.40 -7.96
CA ILE A 90 18.05 -2.21 -9.00
C ILE A 90 16.54 -2.07 -8.81
N GLU A 91 15.82 -1.80 -9.90
CA GLU A 91 14.38 -1.58 -9.91
C GLU A 91 13.64 -2.67 -10.68
N ASN A 92 12.30 -2.68 -10.56
CA ASN A 92 11.42 -3.66 -11.21
C ASN A 92 11.78 -5.12 -10.87
N VAL A 93 12.21 -5.37 -9.63
CA VAL A 93 12.57 -6.72 -9.17
C VAL A 93 11.33 -7.45 -8.69
N ALA A 94 10.98 -8.53 -9.38
CA ALA A 94 9.87 -9.39 -8.96
C ALA A 94 10.20 -10.15 -7.66
N GLU A 95 9.17 -10.43 -6.87
CA GLU A 95 9.28 -11.19 -5.62
C GLU A 95 9.64 -12.67 -5.89
N GLY A 96 10.06 -13.37 -4.84
CA GLY A 96 10.45 -14.79 -4.93
C GLY A 96 11.84 -14.99 -5.56
N ALA A 97 11.94 -15.86 -6.56
CA ALA A 97 13.22 -16.32 -7.09
C ALA A 97 14.08 -15.21 -7.72
N ASP A 98 13.44 -14.22 -8.36
CA ASP A 98 14.14 -13.09 -8.98
C ASP A 98 14.79 -12.20 -7.91
N ALA A 99 14.05 -11.86 -6.85
CA ALA A 99 14.59 -11.16 -5.69
C ALA A 99 15.79 -11.90 -5.07
N GLU A 100 15.67 -13.21 -4.84
CA GLU A 100 16.76 -14.04 -4.30
C GLU A 100 18.01 -13.98 -5.19
N GLN A 101 17.85 -14.09 -6.51
CA GLN A 101 18.96 -13.98 -7.45
C GLN A 101 19.61 -12.60 -7.41
N VAL A 102 18.83 -11.53 -7.38
CA VAL A 102 19.31 -10.14 -7.36
C VAL A 102 20.06 -9.84 -6.07
N ILE A 103 19.44 -10.10 -4.91
CA ILE A 103 20.02 -9.83 -3.58
C ILE A 103 21.33 -10.62 -3.42
N ARG A 104 21.35 -11.90 -3.80
CA ARG A 104 22.56 -12.73 -3.79
C ARG A 104 23.66 -12.18 -4.69
N SER A 105 23.29 -11.67 -5.87
CA SER A 105 24.26 -11.14 -6.82
C SER A 105 24.88 -9.84 -6.32
N LEU A 106 24.11 -8.97 -5.66
CA LEU A 106 24.61 -7.78 -4.97
C LEU A 106 25.57 -8.16 -3.84
N ALA A 107 25.19 -9.12 -2.97
CA ALA A 107 26.06 -9.58 -1.89
C ALA A 107 27.39 -10.15 -2.42
N ARG A 108 27.36 -10.98 -3.49
CA ARG A 108 28.57 -11.49 -4.17
C ARG A 108 29.43 -10.40 -4.81
N LYS A 109 28.82 -9.30 -5.22
CA LYS A 109 29.53 -8.17 -5.83
C LYS A 109 30.36 -7.40 -4.79
N GLY A 110 30.04 -7.53 -3.51
CA GLY A 110 30.74 -6.88 -2.40
C GLY A 110 30.09 -5.58 -1.94
N PHE A 111 28.76 -5.47 -2.03
CA PHE A 111 28.03 -4.43 -1.30
C PHE A 111 28.08 -4.73 0.20
N ASP A 112 28.24 -3.69 1.01
CA ASP A 112 28.34 -3.79 2.47
C ASP A 112 26.94 -3.85 3.11
N VAL A 113 25.99 -3.08 2.55
CA VAL A 113 24.60 -2.99 3.01
C VAL A 113 23.64 -3.19 1.83
N ILE A 114 22.58 -3.96 2.03
CA ILE A 114 21.50 -4.15 1.06
C ILE A 114 20.15 -3.84 1.70
N PHE A 115 19.49 -2.80 1.22
CA PHE A 115 18.09 -2.51 1.54
C PHE A 115 17.17 -3.19 0.53
N THR A 116 16.22 -3.99 1.01
CA THR A 116 15.23 -4.68 0.16
C THR A 116 13.83 -4.14 0.47
N THR A 117 13.26 -3.37 -0.46
CA THR A 117 12.15 -2.45 -0.18
C THR A 117 10.78 -2.98 -0.62
N SER A 118 10.47 -4.24 -0.35
CA SER A 118 9.13 -4.80 -0.60
C SER A 118 8.87 -5.97 0.33
N PHE A 119 7.62 -6.13 0.78
CA PHE A 119 7.21 -7.18 1.69
C PHE A 119 7.65 -8.58 1.21
N GLY A 120 7.40 -8.94 -0.06
CA GLY A 120 7.73 -10.27 -0.56
C GLY A 120 9.22 -10.51 -0.84
N PHE A 121 10.11 -9.57 -0.51
CA PHE A 121 11.56 -9.83 -0.49
C PHE A 121 12.03 -10.50 0.80
N MET A 122 11.19 -10.61 1.83
CA MET A 122 11.58 -11.05 3.18
C MET A 122 12.32 -12.40 3.21
N ASP A 123 11.76 -13.44 2.59
CA ASP A 123 12.33 -14.79 2.62
C ASP A 123 13.63 -14.88 1.81
N ALA A 124 13.70 -14.13 0.70
CA ALA A 124 14.91 -14.02 -0.11
C ALA A 124 16.04 -13.30 0.67
N SER A 125 15.70 -12.22 1.38
CA SER A 125 16.63 -11.47 2.22
C SER A 125 17.17 -12.30 3.37
N GLU A 126 16.30 -13.06 4.06
CA GLU A 126 16.70 -13.99 5.13
C GLU A 126 17.70 -15.03 4.61
N MET A 127 17.37 -15.70 3.51
CA MET A 127 18.22 -16.74 2.93
C MET A 127 19.59 -16.21 2.52
N VAL A 128 19.63 -15.03 1.87
CA VAL A 128 20.91 -14.45 1.45
C VAL A 128 21.72 -13.95 2.65
N ALA A 129 21.08 -13.43 3.70
CA ALA A 129 21.80 -13.02 4.89
C ALA A 129 22.49 -14.19 5.60
N GLU A 130 21.90 -15.39 5.58
CA GLU A 130 22.54 -16.61 6.08
C GLU A 130 23.76 -17.02 5.23
N GLU A 131 23.71 -16.80 3.92
CA GLU A 131 24.81 -17.10 3.00
C GLU A 131 25.98 -16.08 3.07
N PHE A 132 25.69 -14.83 3.44
CA PHE A 132 26.64 -13.70 3.44
C PHE A 132 26.66 -12.99 4.81
N PRO A 133 27.28 -13.59 5.84
CA PRO A 133 27.26 -13.04 7.21
C PRO A 133 28.00 -11.71 7.39
N ASP A 134 28.82 -11.32 6.40
CA ASP A 134 29.57 -10.05 6.40
C ASP A 134 28.79 -8.91 5.71
N VAL A 135 27.58 -9.17 5.19
CA VAL A 135 26.72 -8.18 4.52
C VAL A 135 25.51 -7.93 5.40
N ASP A 136 25.26 -6.67 5.72
CA ASP A 136 24.05 -6.27 6.44
C ASP A 136 22.88 -6.15 5.47
N ILE A 137 21.81 -6.88 5.74
CA ILE A 137 20.59 -6.89 4.93
C ILE A 137 19.44 -6.36 5.78
N ILE A 138 18.81 -5.30 5.27
CA ILE A 138 17.67 -4.64 5.92
C ILE A 138 16.45 -4.80 5.02
N HIS A 139 15.48 -5.57 5.49
CA HIS A 139 14.21 -5.76 4.82
C HIS A 139 13.19 -4.74 5.31
N ILE A 140 12.51 -4.06 4.37
CA ILE A 140 11.47 -3.10 4.69
C ILE A 140 10.11 -3.78 4.64
N SER A 141 9.21 -3.46 5.57
CA SER A 141 7.80 -3.91 5.71
C SER A 141 7.55 -5.33 6.23
N GLY A 142 8.59 -6.13 6.45
CA GLY A 142 8.45 -7.51 6.96
C GLY A 142 8.41 -7.62 8.48
N PHE A 143 8.72 -8.82 8.95
CA PHE A 143 8.73 -9.14 10.39
C PHE A 143 9.87 -10.09 10.80
N LYS A 144 10.64 -10.63 9.85
CA LYS A 144 11.76 -11.53 10.14
C LYS A 144 13.04 -10.75 10.42
N SER A 145 13.87 -11.29 11.30
CA SER A 145 15.21 -10.81 11.64
C SER A 145 15.99 -11.94 12.31
N ASN A 146 17.32 -11.86 12.35
CA ASN A 146 18.16 -12.95 12.87
C ASN A 146 19.05 -12.59 14.07
N GLY A 147 18.98 -11.36 14.59
CA GLY A 147 19.81 -10.88 15.70
C GLY A 147 21.29 -10.67 15.32
N ALA A 148 21.63 -10.73 14.03
CA ALA A 148 22.99 -10.63 13.51
C ALA A 148 23.07 -9.61 12.36
N ASN A 149 23.06 -10.05 11.10
CA ASN A 149 23.19 -9.20 9.91
C ASN A 149 21.88 -9.01 9.14
N PHE A 150 20.77 -9.65 9.57
CA PHE A 150 19.45 -9.50 8.94
C PHE A 150 18.46 -8.85 9.88
N GLY A 151 17.94 -7.69 9.47
CA GLY A 151 16.92 -6.98 10.22
C GLY A 151 15.72 -6.57 9.37
N ASN A 152 14.69 -6.15 10.08
CA ASN A 152 13.44 -5.63 9.55
C ASN A 152 13.30 -4.15 9.98
N LEU A 153 12.81 -3.32 9.07
CA LEU A 153 12.51 -1.91 9.30
C LEU A 153 11.11 -1.56 8.77
N MET A 154 10.29 -0.89 9.57
CA MET A 154 9.08 -0.23 9.10
C MET A 154 8.75 0.99 9.98
N GLY A 155 7.71 1.74 9.64
CA GLY A 155 7.26 2.87 10.45
C GLY A 155 5.75 3.00 10.56
N ALA A 156 5.32 3.80 11.54
CA ALA A 156 3.94 3.95 11.98
C ALA A 156 3.08 4.79 11.03
N MET A 157 2.93 4.34 9.78
CA MET A 157 2.10 5.05 8.82
C MET A 157 0.62 5.10 9.21
N GLU A 158 0.20 4.24 10.14
CA GLU A 158 -1.12 4.29 10.76
C GLU A 158 -1.40 5.67 11.37
N ASP A 159 -0.38 6.35 11.92
CA ASP A 159 -0.50 7.70 12.45
C ASP A 159 -0.96 8.68 11.36
N MET A 160 -0.33 8.65 10.19
CA MET A 160 -0.69 9.57 9.09
C MET A 160 -1.98 9.16 8.40
N LYS A 161 -2.26 7.85 8.28
CA LYS A 161 -3.55 7.35 7.77
C LYS A 161 -4.69 7.82 8.67
N TYR A 162 -4.51 7.79 9.99
CA TYR A 162 -5.47 8.30 10.95
C TYR A 162 -5.71 9.82 10.81
N LEU A 163 -4.65 10.62 10.67
CA LEU A 163 -4.80 12.06 10.41
C LEU A 163 -5.46 12.36 9.04
N ALA A 164 -5.07 11.63 7.99
CA ALA A 164 -5.70 11.73 6.67
C ALA A 164 -7.18 11.33 6.72
N GLY A 165 -7.54 10.37 7.56
CA GLY A 165 -8.92 10.00 7.86
C GLY A 165 -9.72 11.15 8.44
N MET A 166 -9.18 11.85 9.45
CA MET A 166 -9.83 13.04 10.01
C MET A 166 -10.08 14.11 8.94
N LEU A 167 -9.09 14.36 8.08
CA LEU A 167 -9.21 15.32 6.99
C LEU A 167 -10.28 14.91 5.98
N ALA A 168 -10.29 13.63 5.59
CA ALA A 168 -11.25 13.06 4.67
C ALA A 168 -12.68 13.12 5.21
N GLY A 169 -12.88 12.78 6.49
CA GLY A 169 -14.18 12.86 7.15
C GLY A 169 -14.69 14.30 7.23
N SER A 170 -13.81 15.26 7.55
CA SER A 170 -14.14 16.68 7.57
C SER A 170 -14.58 17.19 6.19
N ARG A 171 -13.82 16.84 5.14
CA ARG A 171 -14.14 17.16 3.74
C ARG A 171 -15.47 16.56 3.29
N ALA A 172 -15.68 15.27 3.55
CA ALA A 172 -16.92 14.55 3.22
C ALA A 172 -18.16 15.20 3.87
N LYS A 173 -18.05 15.62 5.14
CA LYS A 173 -19.10 16.33 5.88
C LYS A 173 -19.42 17.70 5.28
N VAL A 174 -18.40 18.50 4.93
CA VAL A 174 -18.61 19.82 4.30
C VAL A 174 -19.22 19.68 2.91
N ASP A 175 -18.82 18.66 2.15
CA ASP A 175 -19.36 18.40 0.81
C ASP A 175 -20.74 17.74 0.84
N GLY A 176 -21.22 17.32 2.03
CA GLY A 176 -22.54 16.73 2.23
C GLY A 176 -22.68 15.30 1.71
N ASN A 177 -21.57 14.57 1.55
CA ASN A 177 -21.55 13.18 1.08
C ASN A 177 -20.71 12.31 2.02
N PRO A 178 -21.32 11.52 2.93
CA PRO A 178 -20.63 10.76 3.96
C PRO A 178 -20.01 9.44 3.45
N ARG A 179 -19.84 9.28 2.14
CA ARG A 179 -19.32 8.03 1.55
C ARG A 179 -17.88 8.22 1.10
N LEU A 180 -16.97 7.39 1.57
CA LEU A 180 -15.55 7.41 1.24
C LEU A 180 -15.15 6.07 0.61
N GLY A 181 -13.98 6.04 -0.02
CA GLY A 181 -13.41 4.87 -0.66
C GLY A 181 -11.97 4.61 -0.21
N TYR A 182 -11.60 3.34 -0.21
CA TYR A 182 -10.24 2.87 0.02
C TYR A 182 -9.84 1.87 -1.08
N ILE A 183 -8.74 2.12 -1.76
CA ILE A 183 -8.13 1.15 -2.67
C ILE A 183 -7.14 0.32 -1.85
N ALA A 184 -7.38 -0.98 -1.77
CA ALA A 184 -6.60 -1.91 -0.98
C ALA A 184 -5.78 -2.86 -1.87
N THR A 185 -4.54 -3.14 -1.49
CA THR A 185 -3.61 -3.98 -2.26
C THR A 185 -3.84 -5.47 -1.99
N PHE A 186 -3.21 -6.02 -0.95
CA PHE A 186 -3.25 -7.42 -0.56
C PHE A 186 -3.90 -7.60 0.81
N PRO A 187 -4.57 -8.74 1.05
CA PRO A 187 -5.19 -9.03 2.34
C PRO A 187 -4.15 -9.42 3.39
N ILE A 188 -3.31 -8.47 3.79
CA ILE A 188 -2.22 -8.65 4.76
C ILE A 188 -2.40 -7.72 5.97
N PRO A 189 -1.72 -7.97 7.10
CA PRO A 189 -1.86 -7.14 8.30
C PRO A 189 -1.63 -5.65 8.06
N GLU A 190 -0.70 -5.31 7.16
CA GLU A 190 -0.41 -3.93 6.76
C GLU A 190 -1.62 -3.23 6.16
N GLU A 191 -2.25 -3.82 5.16
CA GLU A 191 -3.36 -3.18 4.48
C GLU A 191 -4.57 -3.01 5.42
N LEU A 192 -4.77 -3.97 6.32
CA LEU A 192 -5.85 -3.91 7.29
C LEU A 192 -5.57 -2.85 8.38
N ARG A 193 -4.35 -2.75 8.92
CA ARG A 193 -4.03 -1.71 9.91
C ARG A 193 -4.09 -0.31 9.30
N LEU A 194 -3.59 -0.12 8.08
CA LEU A 194 -3.64 1.19 7.41
C LEU A 194 -5.08 1.61 7.08
N GLY A 195 -5.90 0.70 6.56
CA GLY A 195 -7.32 0.95 6.32
C GLY A 195 -8.11 1.23 7.60
N ASN A 196 -7.87 0.46 8.67
CA ASN A 196 -8.50 0.67 9.98
C ASN A 196 -8.09 2.00 10.63
N ALA A 197 -6.82 2.38 10.54
CA ALA A 197 -6.35 3.66 11.04
C ALA A 197 -7.05 4.84 10.35
N PHE A 198 -7.13 4.79 9.01
CA PHE A 198 -7.91 5.77 8.24
C PHE A 198 -9.37 5.81 8.69
N ALA A 199 -10.00 4.64 8.84
CA ALA A 199 -11.38 4.51 9.24
C ALA A 199 -11.69 5.08 10.63
N LEU A 200 -10.81 4.81 11.60
CA LEU A 200 -10.87 5.39 12.95
C LEU A 200 -10.69 6.91 12.94
N GLY A 201 -9.84 7.42 12.03
CA GLY A 201 -9.63 8.85 11.82
C GLY A 201 -10.87 9.54 11.26
N VAL A 202 -11.49 8.95 10.24
CA VAL A 202 -12.74 9.44 9.63
C VAL A 202 -13.83 9.63 10.68
N GLN A 203 -13.98 8.69 11.62
CA GLN A 203 -15.00 8.78 12.67
C GLN A 203 -14.79 9.95 13.64
N LYS A 204 -13.59 10.53 13.75
CA LYS A 204 -13.34 11.67 14.64
C LYS A 204 -13.98 12.96 14.14
N THR A 205 -14.12 13.11 12.84
CA THR A 205 -14.68 14.32 12.21
C THR A 205 -16.01 14.07 11.49
N CYS A 206 -16.30 12.81 11.15
CA CYS A 206 -17.56 12.36 10.55
C CYS A 206 -17.97 10.96 11.08
N PRO A 207 -18.63 10.88 12.24
CA PRO A 207 -19.06 9.61 12.85
C PRO A 207 -20.02 8.77 11.99
N GLU A 208 -20.78 9.40 11.10
CA GLU A 208 -21.73 8.77 10.19
C GLU A 208 -21.11 8.29 8.86
N CYS A 209 -19.85 8.65 8.60
CA CYS A 209 -19.20 8.36 7.34
C CYS A 209 -18.87 6.87 7.19
N THR A 210 -19.11 6.32 6.00
CA THR A 210 -18.84 4.91 5.64
C THR A 210 -17.76 4.81 4.58
N ILE A 211 -16.97 3.73 4.60
CA ILE A 211 -15.86 3.49 3.66
C ILE A 211 -16.11 2.20 2.87
N ASP A 212 -16.12 2.32 1.55
CA ASP A 212 -16.14 1.17 0.62
C ASP A 212 -14.70 0.80 0.21
N VAL A 213 -14.42 -0.48 0.00
CA VAL A 213 -13.06 -0.97 -0.32
C VAL A 213 -13.03 -1.60 -1.71
N ARG A 214 -11.97 -1.33 -2.49
CA ARG A 214 -11.65 -2.04 -3.73
C ARG A 214 -10.30 -2.72 -3.63
N TRP A 215 -10.30 -4.05 -3.66
CA TRP A 215 -9.09 -4.85 -3.71
C TRP A 215 -8.53 -4.93 -5.13
N ILE A 216 -7.24 -4.63 -5.30
CA ILE A 216 -6.55 -4.68 -6.59
C ILE A 216 -5.49 -5.78 -6.69
N TYR A 217 -5.08 -6.38 -5.57
CA TYR A 217 -4.14 -7.52 -5.52
C TYR A 217 -2.80 -7.25 -6.22
N THR A 218 -2.34 -6.00 -6.18
CA THR A 218 -1.03 -5.55 -6.65
C THR A 218 -0.63 -4.32 -5.85
N TRP A 219 0.67 -4.11 -5.67
CA TRP A 219 1.23 -2.88 -5.08
C TRP A 219 1.23 -1.73 -6.10
N HIS A 220 1.54 -2.06 -7.35
CA HIS A 220 1.76 -1.07 -8.40
C HIS A 220 1.18 -1.56 -9.74
N ASP A 221 0.09 -0.92 -10.16
CA ASP A 221 -0.45 -0.99 -11.53
C ASP A 221 -1.26 0.30 -11.77
N PRO A 222 -0.65 1.33 -12.40
CA PRO A 222 -1.31 2.61 -12.60
C PRO A 222 -2.63 2.55 -13.37
N ILE A 223 -2.85 1.51 -14.18
CA ILE A 223 -4.10 1.32 -14.92
C ILE A 223 -5.16 0.77 -13.98
N LEU A 224 -4.88 -0.33 -13.29
CA LEU A 224 -5.82 -0.94 -12.34
C LEU A 224 -6.16 -0.01 -11.18
N GLU A 225 -5.18 0.75 -10.67
CA GLU A 225 -5.39 1.72 -9.60
C GLU A 225 -6.34 2.85 -10.03
N LYS A 226 -6.17 3.37 -11.26
CA LYS A 226 -7.10 4.37 -11.83
C LYS A 226 -8.49 3.81 -12.06
N GLU A 227 -8.60 2.58 -12.54
CA GLU A 227 -9.89 1.90 -12.72
C GLU A 227 -10.60 1.65 -11.38
N ALA A 228 -9.86 1.25 -10.34
CA ALA A 228 -10.38 1.06 -8.99
C ALA A 228 -10.84 2.39 -8.37
N ALA A 229 -10.04 3.45 -8.49
CA ALA A 229 -10.40 4.80 -8.05
C ALA A 229 -11.67 5.29 -8.75
N ALA A 230 -11.71 5.21 -10.08
CA ALA A 230 -12.87 5.59 -10.89
C ALA A 230 -14.12 4.79 -10.48
N SER A 231 -13.99 3.48 -10.27
CA SER A 231 -15.09 2.62 -9.80
C SER A 231 -15.66 3.07 -8.45
N LEU A 232 -14.81 3.46 -7.50
CA LEU A 232 -15.25 4.01 -6.22
C LEU A 232 -16.00 5.33 -6.41
N PHE A 233 -15.45 6.25 -7.22
CA PHE A 233 -16.11 7.52 -7.50
C PHE A 233 -17.45 7.35 -8.24
N ASP A 234 -17.53 6.45 -9.22
CA ASP A 234 -18.77 6.08 -9.93
C ASP A 234 -19.78 5.44 -8.98
N SER A 235 -19.29 4.70 -7.98
CA SER A 235 -20.12 4.15 -6.90
C SER A 235 -20.62 5.22 -5.94
N GLY A 236 -20.19 6.49 -6.07
CA GLY A 236 -20.74 7.65 -5.39
C GLY A 236 -19.95 8.14 -4.18
N VAL A 237 -18.71 7.68 -3.96
CA VAL A 237 -17.88 8.20 -2.85
C VAL A 237 -17.38 9.63 -3.14
N GLN A 238 -17.06 10.36 -2.06
CA GLN A 238 -16.60 11.75 -2.05
C GLN A 238 -15.08 11.87 -2.02
N VAL A 239 -14.43 11.03 -1.21
CA VAL A 239 -12.98 10.99 -1.03
C VAL A 239 -12.50 9.55 -1.22
N VAL A 240 -11.43 9.34 -1.98
CA VAL A 240 -10.76 8.03 -2.13
C VAL A 240 -9.33 8.11 -1.62
N MET A 241 -8.96 7.22 -0.70
CA MET A 241 -7.57 7.02 -0.28
C MET A 241 -6.99 5.78 -0.97
N THR A 242 -5.71 5.82 -1.35
CA THR A 242 -4.96 4.62 -1.80
C THR A 242 -4.13 4.00 -0.67
N GLY A 243 -4.03 2.67 -0.69
CA GLY A 243 -2.96 1.89 -0.06
C GLY A 243 -1.92 1.36 -1.05
N ALA A 244 -2.06 1.70 -2.34
CA ALA A 244 -1.17 1.35 -3.44
C ALA A 244 -0.23 2.51 -3.81
N ASP A 245 0.73 2.22 -4.70
CA ASP A 245 1.96 3.00 -4.86
C ASP A 245 1.85 4.22 -5.81
N THR A 246 0.67 4.54 -6.37
CA THR A 246 0.54 5.64 -7.36
C THR A 246 -0.39 6.77 -6.91
N PRO A 247 -0.29 7.97 -7.52
CA PRO A 247 -1.22 9.07 -7.27
C PRO A 247 -2.63 8.88 -7.86
N ALA A 248 -2.99 7.67 -8.31
CA ALA A 248 -4.22 7.37 -9.05
C ALA A 248 -5.52 7.94 -8.43
N PRO A 249 -5.77 7.91 -7.10
CA PRO A 249 -7.00 8.50 -6.55
C PRO A 249 -7.18 9.98 -6.87
N ALA A 250 -6.11 10.76 -6.84
CA ALA A 250 -6.16 12.19 -7.12
C ALA A 250 -6.30 12.45 -8.62
N GLU A 251 -5.63 11.65 -9.46
CA GLU A 251 -5.71 11.78 -10.91
C GLU A 251 -7.08 11.34 -11.48
N ALA A 252 -7.72 10.36 -10.86
CA ALA A 252 -9.03 9.85 -11.27
C ALA A 252 -10.21 10.62 -10.67
N ALA A 253 -9.97 11.53 -9.72
CA ALA A 253 -11.01 12.28 -9.03
C ALA A 253 -11.77 13.22 -9.99
N PRO A 254 -13.11 13.08 -10.13
CA PRO A 254 -13.94 14.05 -10.83
C PRO A 254 -13.92 15.43 -10.14
N GLU A 255 -14.34 16.47 -10.88
CA GLU A 255 -14.52 17.81 -10.31
C GLU A 255 -15.41 17.77 -9.05
N GLY A 256 -14.93 18.39 -7.96
CA GLY A 256 -15.62 18.41 -6.68
C GLY A 256 -15.51 17.12 -5.86
N LYS A 257 -14.66 16.17 -6.26
CA LYS A 257 -14.28 14.99 -5.48
C LYS A 257 -12.78 14.99 -5.23
N TRP A 258 -12.34 14.15 -4.29
CA TRP A 258 -10.97 14.25 -3.77
C TRP A 258 -10.26 12.91 -3.71
N GLY A 259 -8.98 12.91 -4.06
CA GLY A 259 -8.07 11.78 -3.83
C GLY A 259 -7.10 12.08 -2.69
N ILE A 260 -6.72 11.04 -1.95
CA ILE A 260 -5.60 11.07 -1.01
C ILE A 260 -4.56 10.07 -1.51
N THR A 261 -3.35 10.58 -1.75
CA THR A 261 -2.23 9.81 -2.28
C THR A 261 -1.29 9.34 -1.15
N TYR A 262 -0.33 8.48 -1.47
CA TYR A 262 0.49 7.79 -0.48
C TYR A 262 1.99 7.73 -0.87
N ASP A 263 2.85 7.40 0.10
CA ASP A 263 4.30 7.18 0.05
C ASP A 263 5.21 8.36 -0.26
N TYR A 264 4.90 9.16 -1.28
CA TYR A 264 5.78 10.23 -1.75
C TYR A 264 5.11 11.60 -1.68
N LYS A 265 5.71 12.53 -0.93
CA LYS A 265 5.16 13.90 -0.78
C LYS A 265 4.96 14.62 -2.12
N GLY A 266 5.77 14.29 -3.13
CA GLY A 266 5.77 14.94 -4.44
C GLY A 266 4.66 14.47 -5.37
N ASN A 267 3.79 13.54 -4.97
CA ASN A 267 2.76 12.97 -5.83
C ASN A 267 1.38 13.63 -5.72
N CYS A 268 1.22 14.57 -4.79
CA CYS A 268 0.02 15.38 -4.63
C CYS A 268 0.12 16.65 -5.48
N THR A 269 0.01 16.51 -6.80
CA THR A 269 0.34 17.56 -7.78
C THR A 269 -0.85 18.21 -8.47
N VAL A 270 -2.05 17.64 -8.30
CA VAL A 270 -3.30 18.12 -8.92
C VAL A 270 -4.23 18.69 -7.86
N ASP A 271 -5.06 19.68 -8.23
CA ASP A 271 -5.97 20.36 -7.29
C ASP A 271 -6.92 19.40 -6.57
N ALA A 272 -7.29 18.28 -7.19
CA ALA A 272 -8.16 17.26 -6.60
C ALA A 272 -7.45 16.37 -5.55
N CYS A 273 -6.14 16.51 -5.36
CA CYS A 273 -5.43 15.88 -4.26
C CYS A 273 -5.71 16.62 -2.96
N LEU A 274 -6.29 15.93 -1.96
CA LEU A 274 -6.59 16.52 -0.66
C LEU A 274 -5.36 16.61 0.25
N THR A 275 -4.50 15.59 0.20
CA THR A 275 -3.21 15.49 0.89
C THR A 275 -2.49 14.22 0.42
N SER A 276 -1.23 14.05 0.83
CA SER A 276 -0.44 12.84 0.69
C SER A 276 0.12 12.44 2.05
N MET A 277 -0.04 11.18 2.43
CA MET A 277 0.74 10.63 3.55
C MET A 277 2.04 10.11 2.98
N TYR A 278 3.19 10.45 3.57
CA TYR A 278 4.47 10.17 2.92
C TYR A 278 5.54 9.73 3.89
N TRP A 279 6.56 9.05 3.33
CA TRP A 279 7.76 8.66 4.02
C TRP A 279 8.89 9.68 3.83
N ASN A 280 9.74 9.78 4.84
CA ASN A 280 11.00 10.50 4.83
C ASN A 280 12.12 9.54 5.24
N TRP A 281 12.44 8.61 4.34
CA TRP A 281 13.40 7.53 4.58
C TRP A 281 14.86 7.98 4.75
N GLY A 282 15.23 9.12 4.18
CA GLY A 282 16.63 9.57 4.08
C GLY A 282 17.39 9.55 5.40
N PRO A 283 16.93 10.27 6.45
CA PRO A 283 17.58 10.27 7.75
C PRO A 283 17.67 8.87 8.39
N VAL A 284 16.66 8.02 8.22
CA VAL A 284 16.63 6.66 8.76
C VAL A 284 17.68 5.79 8.08
N TYR A 285 17.77 5.84 6.74
CA TYR A 285 18.79 5.12 6.01
C TYR A 285 20.20 5.63 6.31
N ALA A 286 20.37 6.94 6.47
CA ALA A 286 21.66 7.50 6.82
C ALA A 286 22.15 7.00 8.19
N ASP A 287 21.26 6.93 9.19
CA ASP A 287 21.57 6.35 10.51
C ASP A 287 21.97 4.88 10.41
N ILE A 288 21.18 4.05 9.72
CA ILE A 288 21.47 2.62 9.55
C ILE A 288 22.81 2.40 8.84
N VAL A 289 23.07 3.15 7.76
CA VAL A 289 24.32 3.04 7.00
C VAL A 289 25.53 3.42 7.86
N GLU A 290 25.43 4.43 8.70
CA GLU A 290 26.52 4.78 9.64
C GLU A 290 26.68 3.71 10.74
N ARG A 291 25.60 3.20 11.32
CA ARG A 291 25.67 2.08 12.30
C ARG A 291 26.34 0.86 11.71
N SER A 292 25.96 0.48 10.48
CA SER A 292 26.56 -0.65 9.78
C SER A 292 28.04 -0.40 9.45
N ARG A 293 28.40 0.78 8.92
CA ARG A 293 29.80 1.15 8.64
C ARG A 293 30.69 1.09 9.89
N ASN A 294 30.14 1.44 11.04
CA ASN A 294 30.85 1.43 12.31
C ASN A 294 30.88 0.05 12.99
N GLY A 295 30.24 -0.98 12.41
CA GLY A 295 30.13 -2.32 13.00
C GLY A 295 29.20 -2.37 14.21
N GLU A 296 28.24 -1.45 14.29
CA GLU A 296 27.28 -1.28 15.39
C GLU A 296 25.87 -1.75 15.01
N TYR A 297 25.64 -2.09 13.73
CA TYR A 297 24.36 -2.64 13.30
C TYR A 297 24.15 -4.05 13.89
N VAL A 298 22.91 -4.30 14.31
CA VAL A 298 22.45 -5.61 14.79
C VAL A 298 21.08 -5.84 14.17
N GLY A 299 20.94 -6.94 13.44
CA GLY A 299 19.72 -7.34 12.74
C GLY A 299 18.55 -7.59 13.69
N GLY A 300 17.80 -6.53 13.98
CA GLY A 300 16.60 -6.56 14.82
C GLY A 300 15.34 -6.23 14.04
N SER A 301 14.24 -6.02 14.77
CA SER A 301 13.02 -5.43 14.21
C SER A 301 12.90 -4.00 14.72
N GLU A 302 13.03 -3.04 13.82
CA GLU A 302 12.92 -1.61 14.11
C GLU A 302 11.60 -1.09 13.55
N TYR A 303 10.82 -0.44 14.41
CA TYR A 303 9.53 0.15 14.04
C TYR A 303 9.43 1.55 14.63
N PHE A 304 9.61 2.58 13.80
CA PHE A 304 9.62 3.98 14.24
C PHE A 304 8.21 4.61 14.22
N ASP A 305 7.97 5.56 15.13
CA ASP A 305 6.77 6.40 15.13
C ASP A 305 7.05 7.76 14.48
N ALA A 306 6.03 8.63 14.43
CA ALA A 306 6.15 9.97 13.85
C ALA A 306 7.22 10.86 14.52
N ASP A 307 7.58 10.60 15.77
CA ASP A 307 8.62 11.33 16.52
C ASP A 307 10.03 11.17 15.90
N SER A 308 10.24 10.16 15.07
CA SER A 308 11.44 10.00 14.24
C SER A 308 11.58 11.06 13.14
N GLY A 309 10.48 11.74 12.78
CA GLY A 309 10.43 12.63 11.61
C GLY A 309 10.51 11.91 10.26
N ALA A 310 10.36 10.59 10.25
CA ALA A 310 10.47 9.74 9.06
C ALA A 310 9.15 9.52 8.31
N LEU A 311 8.08 10.18 8.71
CA LEU A 311 6.78 10.18 8.03
C LEU A 311 6.07 11.53 8.21
N GLY A 312 5.10 11.83 7.36
CA GLY A 312 4.37 13.09 7.42
C GLY A 312 3.05 13.10 6.67
N LEU A 313 2.26 14.15 6.93
CA LEU A 313 1.02 14.46 6.24
C LEU A 313 1.19 15.77 5.45
N TYR A 314 1.16 15.65 4.13
CA TYR A 314 1.47 16.76 3.24
C TYR A 314 0.55 17.96 3.46
N GLY A 315 1.16 19.12 3.69
CA GLY A 315 0.48 20.38 3.96
C GLY A 315 0.22 20.66 5.44
N PHE A 316 0.56 19.73 6.34
CA PHE A 316 0.49 19.90 7.79
C PHE A 316 1.86 19.87 8.47
N MET A 317 2.90 19.44 7.77
CA MET A 317 4.28 19.43 8.27
C MET A 317 4.94 20.81 8.11
N GLU A 318 6.02 21.05 8.87
CA GLU A 318 6.71 22.34 8.87
C GLU A 318 7.19 22.73 7.46
N GLY A 319 6.88 23.96 7.04
CA GLY A 319 7.29 24.49 5.74
C GLY A 319 6.40 24.06 4.57
N GLU A 320 5.38 23.24 4.80
CA GLU A 320 4.43 22.81 3.78
C GLU A 320 3.17 23.67 3.78
N THR A 321 2.46 23.66 2.65
CA THR A 321 1.21 24.42 2.48
C THR A 321 0.07 23.44 2.21
N PRO A 322 -1.08 23.57 2.91
CA PRO A 322 -2.26 22.76 2.64
C PRO A 322 -2.72 22.84 1.18
N GLN A 323 -3.25 21.72 0.67
CA GLN A 323 -3.84 21.68 -0.66
C GLN A 323 -5.15 22.48 -0.75
N PRO A 324 -5.59 22.88 -1.97
CA PRO A 324 -6.83 23.62 -2.17
C PRO A 324 -8.06 22.95 -1.54
N GLY A 325 -8.11 21.62 -1.51
CA GLY A 325 -9.21 20.87 -0.89
C GLY A 325 -9.39 21.05 0.63
N VAL A 326 -8.37 21.59 1.30
CA VAL A 326 -8.42 21.94 2.73
C VAL A 326 -9.17 23.26 2.96
N GLU A 327 -9.37 24.08 1.93
CA GLU A 327 -10.09 25.34 2.05
C GLU A 327 -11.56 25.11 2.47
N GLY A 328 -12.02 25.92 3.42
CA GLY A 328 -13.39 25.91 3.91
C GLY A 328 -13.72 24.78 4.90
N LEU A 329 -12.74 23.95 5.28
CA LEU A 329 -12.92 22.98 6.35
C LEU A 329 -13.10 23.67 7.73
N PRO A 330 -13.87 23.09 8.66
CA PRO A 330 -14.04 23.65 10.01
C PRO A 330 -12.70 23.77 10.73
N GLU A 331 -12.43 24.96 11.28
CA GLU A 331 -11.18 25.23 11.98
C GLU A 331 -10.97 24.31 13.20
N GLU A 332 -12.05 23.87 13.84
CA GLU A 332 -11.98 22.89 14.93
C GLU A 332 -11.43 21.53 14.48
N ASP A 333 -11.81 21.06 13.29
CA ASP A 333 -11.32 19.80 12.71
C ASP A 333 -9.83 19.96 12.31
N LEU A 334 -9.46 21.10 11.72
CA LEU A 334 -8.06 21.39 11.37
C LEU A 334 -7.16 21.53 12.60
N GLN A 335 -7.67 22.14 13.67
CA GLN A 335 -6.94 22.24 14.93
C GLN A 335 -6.76 20.87 15.58
N LEU A 336 -7.78 20.01 15.55
CA LEU A 336 -7.67 18.63 16.02
C LEU A 336 -6.56 17.86 15.29
N ILE A 337 -6.48 17.98 13.97
CA ILE A 337 -5.43 17.35 13.15
C ILE A 337 -4.05 17.87 13.57
N ARG A 338 -3.87 19.21 13.67
CA ARG A 338 -2.59 19.81 14.07
C ARG A 338 -2.17 19.44 15.48
N ASP A 339 -3.10 19.45 16.44
CA ASP A 339 -2.81 19.08 17.83
C ASP A 339 -2.45 17.60 17.96
N THR A 340 -3.10 16.73 17.18
CA THR A 340 -2.79 15.30 17.16
C THR A 340 -1.43 15.05 16.52
N LEU A 341 -1.15 15.68 15.36
CA LEU A 341 0.16 15.61 14.72
C LEU A 341 1.28 16.11 15.65
N ALA A 342 1.07 17.23 16.35
CA ALA A 342 2.06 17.76 17.29
C ALA A 342 2.37 16.77 18.43
N LYS A 343 1.36 16.05 18.93
CA LYS A 343 1.57 14.99 19.93
C LYS A 343 2.30 13.78 19.35
N MET A 344 1.98 13.39 18.11
CA MET A 344 2.66 12.32 17.39
C MET A 344 4.15 12.63 17.20
N LEU A 345 4.48 13.84 16.74
CA LEU A 345 5.86 14.31 16.58
C LEU A 345 6.61 14.45 17.92
N ALA A 346 5.88 14.56 19.04
CA ALA A 346 6.46 14.60 20.39
C ALA A 346 6.53 13.22 21.07
N GLY A 347 6.04 12.15 20.42
CA GLY A 347 5.95 10.80 21.00
C GLY A 347 4.87 10.66 22.09
N GLU A 348 3.95 11.62 22.20
CA GLU A 348 2.87 11.65 23.20
C GLU A 348 1.59 10.95 22.71
N PHE A 349 1.49 10.70 21.41
CA PHE A 349 0.41 9.94 20.77
C PHE A 349 1.05 9.04 19.70
N THR A 350 0.91 7.73 19.83
CA THR A 350 1.57 6.76 18.93
C THR A 350 0.53 5.92 18.19
N ARG A 351 0.98 5.00 17.33
CA ARG A 351 0.09 4.00 16.71
C ARG A 351 -0.75 3.23 17.74
N PHE A 352 -0.26 3.03 18.96
CA PHE A 352 -1.02 2.33 20.00
C PHE A 352 -2.16 3.17 20.59
N ASP A 353 -2.08 4.50 20.47
CA ASP A 353 -3.17 5.41 20.79
C ASP A 353 -4.20 5.52 19.66
N VAL A 354 -3.78 5.34 18.39
CA VAL A 354 -4.69 5.15 17.25
C VAL A 354 -5.60 3.94 17.51
N PHE A 355 -5.01 2.80 17.86
CA PHE A 355 -5.74 1.55 18.13
C PHE A 355 -6.06 1.36 19.60
N LYS A 356 -6.67 2.37 20.23
CA LYS A 356 -7.13 2.31 21.62
C LYS A 356 -8.65 2.22 21.69
N GLY A 357 -9.14 1.19 22.38
CA GLY A 357 -10.55 0.92 22.53
C GLY A 357 -11.33 2.00 23.29
N PRO A 358 -12.66 2.04 23.12
CA PRO A 358 -13.46 0.96 22.54
C PRO A 358 -13.43 0.94 21.00
N ILE A 359 -13.24 -0.24 20.42
CA ILE A 359 -13.30 -0.47 18.96
C ILE A 359 -14.21 -1.65 18.68
N THR A 360 -15.11 -1.48 17.71
CA THR A 360 -16.06 -2.49 17.24
C THR A 360 -15.79 -2.75 15.76
N ASP A 361 -15.89 -4.01 15.33
CA ASP A 361 -15.75 -4.36 13.93
C ASP A 361 -17.05 -4.13 13.14
N ASN A 362 -16.97 -4.25 11.81
CA ASN A 362 -18.10 -4.12 10.90
C ASN A 362 -19.11 -5.29 10.95
N GLN A 363 -18.90 -6.26 11.84
CA GLN A 363 -19.83 -7.34 12.16
C GLN A 363 -20.53 -7.12 13.51
N GLY A 364 -20.18 -6.03 14.22
CA GLY A 364 -20.74 -5.68 15.53
C GLY A 364 -20.07 -6.37 16.72
N ASN A 365 -18.90 -7.01 16.53
CA ASN A 365 -18.13 -7.60 17.61
C ASN A 365 -17.21 -6.55 18.24
N LEU A 366 -17.10 -6.59 19.57
CA LEU A 366 -16.13 -5.78 20.29
C LEU A 366 -14.72 -6.34 20.02
N VAL A 367 -13.87 -5.53 19.38
CA VAL A 367 -12.47 -5.85 19.09
C VAL A 367 -11.59 -5.46 20.28
N LEU A 368 -11.74 -4.24 20.79
CA LEU A 368 -11.00 -3.74 21.96
C LEU A 368 -11.94 -3.10 22.96
N ALA A 369 -11.76 -3.46 24.23
CA ALA A 369 -12.44 -2.82 25.34
C ALA A 369 -11.90 -1.40 25.59
N GLU A 370 -12.69 -0.58 26.27
CA GLU A 370 -12.32 0.79 26.63
C GLU A 370 -10.97 0.85 27.37
N GLY A 371 -10.07 1.70 26.87
CA GLY A 371 -8.75 1.94 27.46
C GLY A 371 -7.69 0.86 27.14
N VAL A 372 -8.04 -0.20 26.40
CA VAL A 372 -7.09 -1.23 25.94
C VAL A 372 -6.54 -0.83 24.57
N SER A 373 -5.22 -0.89 24.41
CA SER A 373 -4.54 -0.68 23.13
C SER A 373 -4.08 -1.99 22.53
N LEU A 374 -3.93 -2.05 21.20
CA LEU A 374 -3.17 -3.11 20.55
C LEU A 374 -1.71 -3.08 20.98
N GLU A 375 -1.06 -4.24 20.94
CA GLU A 375 0.39 -4.40 21.05
C GLU A 375 0.99 -4.62 19.65
N GLN A 376 2.31 -4.48 19.49
CA GLN A 376 2.97 -4.62 18.18
C GLN A 376 2.63 -5.95 17.48
N ALA A 377 2.62 -7.06 18.23
CA ALA A 377 2.26 -8.36 17.69
C ALA A 377 0.85 -8.40 17.09
N ASP A 378 -0.10 -7.64 17.65
CA ASP A 378 -1.45 -7.55 17.12
C ASP A 378 -1.52 -6.80 15.78
N LEU A 379 -0.66 -5.80 15.58
CA LEU A 379 -0.58 -5.01 14.33
C LEU A 379 0.06 -5.80 13.18
N ASP A 380 1.02 -6.67 13.51
CA ASP A 380 1.85 -7.35 12.51
C ASP A 380 1.29 -8.69 12.05
N GLY A 381 0.21 -9.18 12.67
CA GLY A 381 -0.12 -10.59 12.63
C GLY A 381 -1.58 -10.93 12.39
N PHE A 382 -1.78 -12.00 11.63
CA PHE A 382 -3.01 -12.79 11.64
C PHE A 382 -2.80 -14.06 12.46
N ALA A 383 -3.78 -14.40 13.31
CA ALA A 383 -3.75 -15.63 14.09
C ALA A 383 -3.63 -16.88 13.19
N GLN A 384 -4.24 -16.81 12.00
CA GLN A 384 -4.29 -17.87 10.98
C GLN A 384 -2.90 -18.27 10.47
N PHE A 385 -1.93 -17.35 10.52
CA PHE A 385 -0.55 -17.59 10.12
C PHE A 385 0.38 -17.84 11.32
N GLY A 386 -0.18 -18.19 12.48
CA GLY A 386 0.59 -18.58 13.67
C GLY A 386 1.20 -17.41 14.44
N SER A 387 0.77 -16.17 14.18
CA SER A 387 1.20 -15.00 14.95
C SER A 387 0.82 -15.16 16.44
N PRO A 388 1.68 -14.73 17.38
CA PRO A 388 1.38 -14.75 18.82
C PRO A 388 0.41 -13.65 19.27
N CYS A 389 -0.21 -12.91 18.35
CA CYS A 389 -1.17 -11.86 18.63
C CYS A 389 -2.38 -12.35 19.46
N LYS A 390 -2.94 -11.46 20.26
CA LYS A 390 -4.13 -11.72 21.09
C LYS A 390 -5.39 -11.31 20.35
N THR A 391 -5.38 -10.13 19.76
CA THR A 391 -6.51 -9.55 19.01
C THR A 391 -6.31 -9.77 17.52
N CYS A 392 -5.07 -9.61 17.04
CA CYS A 392 -4.67 -9.74 15.63
C CYS A 392 -5.36 -8.75 14.67
N MET A 393 -4.68 -8.35 13.60
CA MET A 393 -5.20 -7.34 12.65
C MET A 393 -6.14 -7.93 11.60
N TYR A 394 -6.98 -8.91 11.94
CA TYR A 394 -7.92 -9.52 10.99
C TYR A 394 -9.37 -9.10 11.29
N TRP A 395 -9.62 -7.81 11.14
CA TRP A 395 -10.94 -7.18 11.31
C TRP A 395 -10.98 -5.87 10.53
N TRP A 396 -12.20 -5.40 10.22
CA TRP A 396 -12.45 -4.07 9.68
C TRP A 396 -13.22 -3.24 10.70
N ASN A 397 -12.86 -1.97 10.89
CA ASN A 397 -13.57 -1.04 11.75
C ASN A 397 -15.04 -0.90 11.33
N GLU A 398 -15.93 -0.60 12.27
CA GLU A 398 -17.39 -0.62 12.08
C GLU A 398 -17.93 0.20 10.89
N ASN A 399 -17.21 1.24 10.47
CA ASN A 399 -17.61 2.10 9.35
C ASN A 399 -17.07 1.65 7.99
N ILE A 400 -16.31 0.56 7.90
CA ILE A 400 -15.91 -0.06 6.64
C ILE A 400 -16.97 -1.06 6.20
N THR A 401 -17.55 -0.86 5.02
CA THR A 401 -18.69 -1.67 4.53
C THR A 401 -18.28 -2.92 3.78
N ALA A 402 -16.99 -3.10 3.49
CA ALA A 402 -16.47 -4.24 2.77
C ALA A 402 -16.36 -5.48 3.66
N GLU A 403 -16.60 -6.66 3.09
CA GLU A 403 -16.28 -7.92 3.75
C GLU A 403 -14.76 -8.12 3.82
N LEU A 404 -14.31 -8.84 4.85
CA LEU A 404 -12.93 -9.31 4.90
C LEU A 404 -12.70 -10.36 3.80
N PRO A 405 -11.61 -10.25 3.03
CA PRO A 405 -11.24 -11.29 2.08
C PRO A 405 -10.89 -12.58 2.82
N ALA A 406 -11.24 -13.72 2.24
CA ALA A 406 -10.82 -15.01 2.76
C ALA A 406 -9.29 -15.11 2.74
N LEU A 407 -8.71 -15.63 3.83
CA LEU A 407 -7.30 -15.99 3.87
C LEU A 407 -7.18 -17.40 3.27
N GLU A 408 -6.51 -17.50 2.12
CA GLU A 408 -6.20 -18.79 1.46
C GLU A 408 -4.86 -19.37 1.92
#